data_AF-A0AB73G8N2-F1
#
_entry.id   AF-A0AB73G8N2-F1
#
_cell.length_a   1.000
_cell.length_b   1.000
_cell.length_c   1.000
_cell.angle_alpha   90.00
_cell.angle_beta   90.00
_cell.angle_gamma   90.00
#
_symmetry.space_group_name_H-M   'P 1'
#
loop_
_entity.id
_entity.type
_entity.pdbx_description
1 polymer ?
#
loop_
_entity_poly.entity_id
_entity_poly.type
_entity_poly.pdbx_seq_one_letter_code
_entity_poly.pdbx_strand_id
1 'polypeptide(L)'
;MLEMPRDLPTWTWEICLGRVDWLLDGFRALHERLAWEPSLLLNGGPSRDVVVKAFNLRLRILSGPRSFIEAYDSKSKLLQQKDLLQHVDYLPFNDISKLLDVRQRPARLGVEYA
;
A
#
# COMPACT_ATOMS: atom_id res chain seq x y z
N MET A 1 -4.89 -31.31 10.70
CA MET A 1 -3.88 -30.24 10.57
C MET A 1 -4.62 -28.91 10.50
N LEU A 2 -4.13 -27.91 11.23
CA LEU A 2 -4.53 -26.51 11.05
C LEU A 2 -3.74 -25.99 9.85
N GLU A 3 -4.36 -25.96 8.67
CA GLU A 3 -3.76 -25.36 7.49
C GLU A 3 -4.30 -23.94 7.31
N MET A 4 -3.41 -22.99 7.00
CA MET A 4 -3.82 -21.66 6.58
C MET A 4 -4.39 -21.70 5.16
N PRO A 5 -5.34 -20.80 4.81
CA PRO A 5 -5.88 -20.75 3.46
C PRO A 5 -4.77 -20.53 2.44
N ARG A 6 -4.77 -21.30 1.34
CA ARG A 6 -3.75 -21.21 0.28
C ARG A 6 -3.68 -19.82 -0.36
N ASP A 7 -4.83 -19.15 -0.44
CA ASP A 7 -4.95 -17.83 -1.07
C ASP A 7 -4.65 -16.66 -0.10
N LEU A 8 -4.31 -16.95 1.16
CA LEU A 8 -4.00 -15.92 2.17
C LEU A 8 -2.89 -14.95 1.72
N PRO A 9 -1.77 -15.40 1.10
CA PRO A 9 -0.75 -14.48 0.58
C PRO A 9 -1.29 -13.54 -0.49
N THR A 10 -2.13 -14.05 -1.40
CA THR A 10 -2.73 -13.25 -2.48
C THR A 10 -3.67 -12.19 -1.91
N TRP A 11 -4.57 -12.58 -1.02
CA TRP A 11 -5.52 -11.63 -0.41
C TRP A 11 -4.80 -10.53 0.36
N THR A 12 -3.79 -10.89 1.16
CA THR A 12 -3.06 -9.92 1.98
C THR A 12 -2.21 -9.00 1.12
N TRP A 13 -1.60 -9.50 0.05
CA TRP A 13 -0.89 -8.68 -0.94
C TRP A 13 -1.81 -7.65 -1.62
N GLU A 14 -2.99 -8.08 -2.07
CA GLU A 14 -4.01 -7.20 -2.66
C GLU A 14 -4.48 -6.13 -1.65
N ILE A 15 -4.83 -6.53 -0.42
CA ILE A 15 -5.30 -5.59 0.60
C ILE A 15 -4.24 -4.55 0.93
N CYS A 16 -2.95 -4.91 0.87
CA CYS A 16 -1.83 -4.03 1.19
C CYS A 16 -1.26 -3.29 -0.02
N LEU A 17 -1.86 -3.40 -1.21
CA LEU A 17 -1.37 -2.77 -2.44
C LEU A 17 0.14 -3.06 -2.68
N GLY A 18 0.57 -4.27 -2.34
CA GLY A 18 1.95 -4.70 -2.43
C GLY A 18 2.95 -4.00 -1.51
N ARG A 19 2.50 -3.33 -0.44
CA ARG A 19 3.37 -2.66 0.53
C ARG A 19 3.67 -3.57 1.72
N VAL A 20 4.97 -3.84 1.93
CA VAL A 20 5.46 -4.77 2.97
C VAL A 20 5.15 -4.28 4.38
N ASP A 21 5.31 -2.99 4.65
CA ASP A 21 5.04 -2.44 5.99
C ASP A 21 3.57 -2.61 6.38
N TRP A 22 2.67 -2.49 5.40
CA TRP A 22 1.24 -2.68 5.62
C TRP A 22 0.88 -4.15 5.82
N LEU A 23 1.61 -5.07 5.18
CA LEU A 23 1.47 -6.51 5.43
C LEU A 23 1.83 -6.83 6.87
N LEU A 24 2.95 -6.30 7.37
CA LEU A 24 3.39 -6.52 8.74
C LEU A 24 2.31 -6.09 9.76
N ASP A 25 1.79 -4.87 9.60
CA ASP A 25 0.71 -4.36 10.44
C ASP A 25 -0.57 -5.20 10.33
N GLY A 26 -0.96 -5.57 9.11
CA GLY A 26 -2.15 -6.38 8.86
C GLY A 26 -2.05 -7.78 9.46
N PHE A 27 -0.91 -8.45 9.32
CA PHE A 27 -0.67 -9.77 9.92
C PHE A 27 -0.65 -9.71 11.44
N ARG A 28 -0.10 -8.64 12.03
CA ARG A 28 -0.20 -8.43 13.48
C ARG A 28 -1.65 -8.38 13.93
N ALA A 29 -2.49 -7.60 13.26
CA ALA A 29 -3.91 -7.51 13.58
C ALA A 29 -4.67 -8.83 13.35
N LEU A 30 -4.32 -9.58 12.29
CA LEU A 30 -4.89 -10.90 12.03
C LEU A 30 -4.48 -11.89 13.14
N HIS A 31 -3.22 -11.90 13.56
CA HIS A 31 -2.76 -12.74 14.66
C HIS A 31 -3.47 -12.41 15.98
N GLU A 32 -3.57 -11.12 16.33
CA GLU A 32 -4.32 -10.69 17.51
C GLU A 32 -5.77 -11.18 17.46
N ARG A 33 -6.44 -11.04 16.30
CA ARG A 33 -7.81 -11.52 16.13
C ARG A 33 -7.93 -13.04 16.28
N LEU A 34 -7.02 -13.81 15.68
CA LEU A 34 -7.03 -15.27 15.77
C LEU A 34 -6.71 -15.78 17.18
N ALA A 35 -5.92 -15.03 17.96
CA ALA A 35 -5.68 -15.32 19.36
C ALA A 35 -6.95 -15.11 20.22
N TRP A 36 -7.73 -14.06 19.94
CA TRP A 36 -8.99 -13.78 20.65
C TRP A 36 -10.16 -14.66 20.19
N GLU A 37 -10.19 -15.06 18.93
CA GLU A 37 -11.23 -15.90 18.33
C GLU A 37 -10.62 -17.17 17.69
N PRO A 38 -10.10 -18.15 18.46
CA PRO A 38 -9.46 -19.34 17.90
C PRO A 38 -10.40 -20.21 17.05
N SER A 39 -11.72 -20.07 17.23
CA SER A 39 -12.74 -20.74 16.40
C SER A 39 -12.63 -20.38 14.92
N LEU A 40 -12.03 -19.23 14.58
CA LEU A 40 -11.75 -18.82 13.20
C LEU A 40 -10.72 -19.70 12.49
N LEU A 41 -9.97 -20.51 13.24
CA LEU A 41 -9.02 -21.46 12.68
C LEU A 41 -9.68 -22.82 12.34
N LEU A 42 -10.92 -23.04 12.78
CA LEU A 42 -11.66 -24.25 12.45
C LEU A 42 -12.01 -24.27 10.95
N ASN A 43 -12.09 -25.46 10.36
CA ASN A 43 -12.46 -25.66 8.96
C ASN A 43 -11.52 -25.03 7.92
N GLY A 44 -10.20 -25.09 8.15
CA GLY A 44 -9.20 -24.67 7.15
C GLY A 44 -8.75 -23.22 7.24
N GLY A 45 -8.96 -22.57 8.38
CA GLY A 45 -8.46 -21.23 8.68
C GLY A 45 -9.46 -20.09 8.42
N PRO A 46 -9.04 -18.83 8.60
CA PRO A 46 -9.93 -17.68 8.50
C PRO A 46 -10.42 -17.48 7.07
N SER A 47 -11.70 -17.11 6.91
CA SER A 47 -12.22 -16.71 5.60
C SER A 47 -11.60 -15.40 5.12
N ARG A 48 -11.68 -15.13 3.81
CA ARG A 48 -11.22 -13.87 3.21
C ARG A 48 -11.82 -12.65 3.90
N ASP A 49 -13.11 -12.69 4.23
CA ASP A 49 -13.79 -11.56 4.89
C ASP A 49 -13.23 -11.26 6.29
N VAL A 50 -12.83 -12.30 7.03
CA VAL A 50 -12.19 -12.15 8.34
C VAL A 50 -10.84 -11.47 8.19
N VAL A 51 -10.04 -11.91 7.21
CA VAL A 51 -8.73 -11.33 6.89
C VAL A 51 -8.88 -9.86 6.46
N VAL A 52 -9.78 -9.58 5.52
CA VAL A 52 -10.07 -8.22 5.03
C VAL A 52 -10.50 -7.31 6.17
N LYS A 53 -11.40 -7.76 7.06
CA LYS A 53 -11.84 -6.96 8.21
C LYS A 53 -10.70 -6.67 9.17
N ALA A 54 -9.86 -7.67 9.49
CA ALA A 54 -8.72 -7.48 10.40
C ALA A 54 -7.72 -6.47 9.82
N PHE A 55 -7.36 -6.63 8.54
CA PHE A 55 -6.43 -5.73 7.86
C PHE A 55 -7.00 -4.31 7.73
N ASN A 56 -8.24 -4.16 7.26
CA ASN A 56 -8.84 -2.84 7.07
C ASN A 56 -9.03 -2.07 8.39
N LEU A 57 -9.32 -2.76 9.49
CA LEU A 57 -9.41 -2.12 10.80
C LEU A 57 -8.06 -1.51 11.20
N ARG A 58 -6.97 -2.28 11.03
CA ARG A 58 -5.62 -1.83 11.36
C ARG A 58 -5.12 -0.73 10.43
N LEU A 59 -5.33 -0.90 9.13
CA LEU A 59 -4.87 0.01 8.08
C LEU A 59 -5.78 1.24 7.91
N ARG A 60 -6.81 1.41 8.74
CA ARG A 60 -7.73 2.54 8.67
C ARG A 60 -7.03 3.89 8.78
N ILE A 61 -5.97 3.98 9.59
CA ILE A 61 -5.16 5.20 9.74
C ILE A 61 -4.41 5.57 8.46
N LEU A 62 -4.22 4.60 7.56
CA LEU A 62 -3.55 4.74 6.27
C LEU A 62 -4.55 4.98 5.13
N SER A 63 -5.80 5.34 5.41
CA SER A 63 -6.84 5.55 4.37
C SER A 63 -6.46 6.62 3.33
N GLY A 64 -5.80 7.70 3.76
CA GLY A 64 -5.26 8.73 2.88
C GLY A 64 -4.17 8.18 1.95
N PRO A 65 -3.05 7.67 2.49
CA PRO A 65 -2.00 7.01 1.71
C PRO A 65 -2.52 5.91 0.77
N ARG A 66 -3.47 5.07 1.23
CA ARG A 66 -4.08 4.02 0.40
C ARG A 66 -4.84 4.60 -0.80
N SER A 67 -5.70 5.58 -0.55
CA SER A 67 -6.42 6.29 -1.63
C SER A 67 -5.46 6.91 -2.63
N PHE A 68 -4.36 7.49 -2.14
CA PHE A 68 -3.31 8.06 -2.98
C PHE A 68 -2.62 6.99 -3.85
N ILE A 69 -2.23 5.84 -3.28
CA ILE A 69 -1.60 4.76 -4.05
C ILE A 69 -2.54 4.19 -5.11
N GLU A 70 -3.81 3.97 -4.77
CA GLU A 70 -4.82 3.51 -5.75
C GLU A 70 -4.99 4.51 -6.91
N ALA A 71 -5.03 5.81 -6.60
CA ALA A 71 -5.09 6.86 -7.61
C ALA A 71 -3.79 6.97 -8.45
N TYR A 72 -2.64 6.69 -7.84
CA TYR A 72 -1.32 6.73 -8.49
C TYR A 72 -1.16 5.56 -9.46
N ASP A 73 -1.45 4.34 -9.02
CA ASP A 73 -1.34 3.12 -9.82
C ASP A 73 -2.34 3.14 -11.00
N SER A 74 -3.53 3.74 -10.79
CA SER A 74 -4.52 3.95 -11.86
C SER A 74 -4.21 5.11 -12.81
N LYS A 75 -3.08 5.82 -12.61
CA LYS A 75 -2.68 7.01 -13.38
C LYS A 75 -3.79 8.06 -13.44
N SER A 76 -4.49 8.25 -12.33
CA SER A 76 -5.60 9.18 -12.24
C SER A 76 -5.15 10.62 -12.51
N LYS A 77 -5.89 11.32 -13.39
CA LYS A 77 -5.66 12.74 -13.68
C LYS A 77 -6.06 13.66 -12.52
N LEU A 78 -6.73 13.12 -11.50
CA LEU A 78 -7.22 13.87 -10.35
C LEU A 78 -6.16 14.08 -9.26
N LEU A 79 -5.02 13.38 -9.35
CA LEU A 79 -3.92 13.55 -8.40
C LEU A 79 -3.33 14.95 -8.51
N GLN A 80 -3.41 15.71 -7.42
CA GLN A 80 -2.83 17.03 -7.33
C GLN A 80 -1.39 16.95 -6.81
N GLN A 81 -0.60 17.99 -7.10
CA GLN A 81 0.77 18.09 -6.61
C GLN A 81 0.87 18.03 -5.08
N LYS A 82 -0.13 18.54 -4.36
CA LYS A 82 -0.20 18.43 -2.89
C LYS A 82 -0.32 16.98 -2.41
N ASP A 83 -1.07 16.14 -3.12
CA ASP A 83 -1.30 14.74 -2.74
C ASP A 83 0.01 13.95 -2.91
N LEU A 84 0.75 14.26 -3.98
CA LEU A 84 2.13 13.77 -4.18
C LEU A 84 3.03 14.18 -3.01
N LEU A 85 3.08 15.46 -2.65
CA LEU A 85 3.96 15.93 -1.56
C LEU A 85 3.61 15.32 -0.19
N GLN A 86 2.33 15.06 0.08
CA GLN A 86 1.88 14.48 1.36
C GLN A 86 2.11 12.98 1.48
N HIS A 87 2.22 12.26 0.34
CA HIS A 87 2.22 10.80 0.33
C HIS A 87 3.34 10.18 -0.51
N VAL A 88 4.31 10.96 -0.99
CA VAL A 88 5.46 10.47 -1.79
C VAL A 88 6.24 9.37 -1.09
N ASP A 89 6.32 9.40 0.24
CA ASP A 89 7.04 8.40 1.05
C ASP A 89 6.43 6.99 0.94
N TYR A 90 5.19 6.87 0.45
CA TYR A 90 4.51 5.59 0.24
C TYR A 90 4.71 5.01 -1.16
N LEU A 91 5.36 5.75 -2.06
CA LEU A 91 5.69 5.27 -3.40
C LEU A 91 6.88 4.28 -3.36
N PRO A 92 6.97 3.35 -4.32
CA PRO A 92 8.15 2.52 -4.47
C PRO A 92 9.38 3.40 -4.70
N PHE A 93 10.53 3.03 -4.14
CA PHE A 93 11.77 3.80 -4.25
C PHE A 93 12.13 4.16 -5.71
N ASN A 94 11.91 3.22 -6.64
CA ASN A 94 12.16 3.41 -8.08
C ASN A 94 11.28 4.49 -8.72
N ASP A 95 10.12 4.80 -8.15
CA ASP A 95 9.23 5.84 -8.66
C ASP A 95 9.55 7.20 -8.02
N ILE A 96 9.93 7.19 -6.74
CA ILE A 96 10.49 8.38 -6.08
C ILE A 96 11.75 8.83 -6.81
N SER A 97 12.64 7.92 -7.18
CA SER A 97 13.87 8.27 -7.89
C SER A 97 13.59 8.95 -9.23
N LYS A 98 12.60 8.47 -10.00
CA LYS A 98 12.18 9.11 -11.25
C LYS A 98 11.57 10.50 -11.03
N LEU A 99 10.81 10.68 -9.96
CA LEU A 99 10.24 11.99 -9.60
C LEU A 99 11.33 12.99 -9.17
N LEU A 100 12.41 12.52 -8.54
CA LEU A 100 13.54 13.34 -8.12
C LEU A 100 14.57 13.58 -9.24
N ASP A 101 14.59 12.73 -10.28
CA ASP A 101 15.47 12.87 -11.45
C ASP A 101 15.06 14.02 -12.40
N VAL A 102 14.23 14.94 -11.92
CA VAL A 102 13.93 16.27 -12.52
C VAL A 102 15.19 17.16 -12.65
N ARG A 103 16.37 16.67 -12.27
CA ARG A 103 17.67 17.26 -12.64
C ARG A 103 18.13 16.96 -14.07
N GLN A 104 17.27 16.44 -14.96
CA GLN A 104 17.54 16.53 -16.40
C GLN A 104 17.26 17.93 -16.96
N ARG A 105 18.27 18.78 -16.78
CA ARG A 105 18.69 19.97 -17.55
C ARG A 105 17.74 21.18 -17.60
N PRO A 106 18.15 22.35 -17.06
CA PRO A 106 17.71 23.60 -17.68
C PRO A 106 18.13 23.54 -19.16
N ALA A 107 17.16 23.63 -20.07
CA ALA A 107 17.47 24.05 -21.43
C ALA A 107 18.29 25.34 -21.28
N ARG A 108 19.52 25.31 -21.79
CA ARG A 108 20.43 26.46 -21.79
C ARG A 108 19.62 27.66 -22.25
N LEU A 109 19.43 28.63 -21.36
CA LEU A 109 19.05 29.98 -21.75
C LEU A 109 20.08 30.41 -22.78
N GLY A 110 19.66 30.45 -24.04
CA GLY A 110 20.37 31.14 -25.10
C GLY A 110 20.40 32.61 -24.72
N VAL A 111 21.41 33.01 -23.96
CA VAL A 111 21.82 34.40 -23.86
C VAL A 111 22.83 34.58 -24.98
N GLU A 112 22.34 34.83 -26.19
CA GLU A 112 23.14 35.51 -27.20
C GLU A 112 23.26 36.96 -26.74
N TYR A 113 24.44 37.32 -26.23
CA TYR A 113 24.85 38.71 -26.23
C TYR A 113 25.24 39.06 -27.67
N ALA A 114 24.39 39.85 -28.31
CA ALA A 114 24.72 40.66 -29.49
C ALA A 114 24.18 42.07 -29.25
#